data_AF-A0A318KXB3-F1
#
_entry.id   AF-A0A318KXB3-F1
#
_cell.length_a   1.000
_cell.length_b   1.000
_cell.length_c   1.000
_cell.angle_alpha   90.00
_cell.angle_beta   90.00
_cell.angle_gamma   90.00
#
_symmetry.space_group_name_H-M   'P 1'
#
loop_
_entity.id
_entity.type
_entity.pdbx_description
1 polymer ?
#
loop_
_entity_poly.entity_id
_entity_poly.type
_entity_poly.pdbx_seq_one_letter_code
_entity_poly.pdbx_strand_id
1 'polypeptide(L)'
;MHPDAPLWVSLLLLPAFAARGVWRVLRSGDGVALAMLIASWFALAIGFKLLRPSLAVSALWLPCFYPYLWQGVFAGGWLLCRPDPLALPARQVLASDALALALGHLGVLAGGLFSQDIRHAYWYRPAAMTLVFWLASLLLQLYRVRSHRNHASVLALACQLILPALLAAGVGWLARGGRPTFGPWF
;
A
#
# COMPACT_ATOMS: atom_id res chain seq x y z
N MET A 1 17.08 26.48 -5.67
CA MET A 1 16.48 25.57 -6.69
C MET A 1 15.25 24.96 -6.06
N HIS A 2 14.05 25.37 -6.50
CA HIS A 2 12.77 24.91 -5.95
C HIS A 2 12.55 23.44 -6.32
N PRO A 3 12.41 22.48 -5.38
CA PRO A 3 12.05 21.12 -5.70
C PRO A 3 10.62 20.85 -5.24
N ASP A 4 9.68 21.74 -5.59
CA ASP A 4 8.27 21.48 -5.38
C ASP A 4 7.84 20.65 -6.60
N ALA A 5 8.08 19.33 -6.53
CA ALA A 5 7.22 18.41 -7.28
C ALA A 5 5.80 18.85 -6.93
N PRO A 6 5.03 19.33 -7.92
CA PRO A 6 4.11 20.39 -7.58
C PRO A 6 2.97 19.79 -6.76
N LEU A 7 2.69 20.44 -5.63
CA LEU A 7 1.84 19.93 -4.55
C LEU A 7 0.52 19.31 -5.06
N TRP A 8 0.01 19.83 -6.18
CA TRP A 8 -1.16 19.35 -6.89
C TRP A 8 -1.07 17.88 -7.36
N VAL A 9 0.09 17.38 -7.79
CA VAL A 9 0.26 15.96 -8.19
C VAL A 9 0.01 15.06 -6.98
N SER A 10 0.53 15.45 -5.81
CA SER A 10 0.32 14.72 -4.55
C SER A 10 -1.13 14.83 -4.08
N LEU A 11 -1.76 16.01 -4.23
CA LEU A 11 -3.15 16.24 -3.87
C LEU A 11 -4.15 15.47 -4.73
N LEU A 12 -3.82 15.15 -5.98
CA LEU A 12 -4.68 14.36 -6.87
C LEU A 12 -4.43 12.85 -6.73
N LEU A 13 -3.18 12.45 -6.52
CA LEU A 13 -2.79 11.04 -6.46
C LEU A 13 -3.45 10.29 -5.30
N LEU A 14 -3.42 10.87 -4.10
CA LEU A 14 -3.99 10.26 -2.89
C LEU A 14 -5.50 9.97 -3.03
N PRO A 15 -6.36 10.96 -3.35
CA PRO A 15 -7.79 10.72 -3.51
C PRO A 15 -8.09 9.85 -4.73
N ALA A 16 -7.34 9.95 -5.84
CA ALA A 16 -7.55 9.08 -6.99
C ALA A 16 -7.31 7.61 -6.64
N PHE A 17 -6.23 7.33 -5.91
CA PHE A 17 -5.95 5.98 -5.45
C PHE A 17 -7.02 5.47 -4.47
N ALA A 18 -7.42 6.30 -3.50
CA ALA A 18 -8.49 5.99 -2.55
C ALA A 18 -9.81 5.66 -3.28
N ALA A 19 -10.26 6.55 -4.16
CA ALA A 19 -11.48 6.38 -4.95
C ALA A 19 -11.43 5.13 -5.82
N ARG A 20 -10.28 4.84 -6.45
CA ARG A 20 -10.08 3.58 -7.20
C ARG A 20 -10.31 2.35 -6.30
N GLY A 21 -9.76 2.35 -5.09
CA GLY A 21 -9.94 1.24 -4.14
C GLY A 21 -11.41 1.03 -3.77
N VAL A 22 -12.09 2.11 -3.37
CA VAL A 22 -13.52 2.09 -3.03
C VAL A 22 -14.35 1.59 -4.22
N TRP A 23 -14.12 2.15 -5.41
CA TRP A 23 -14.80 1.73 -6.64
C TRP A 23 -14.63 0.24 -6.93
N ARG A 24 -13.42 -0.30 -6.76
CA ARG A 24 -13.13 -1.72 -7.01
C ARG A 24 -13.84 -2.64 -6.02
N VAL A 25 -13.95 -2.23 -4.76
CA VAL A 25 -14.74 -2.97 -3.76
C VAL A 25 -16.22 -2.94 -4.12
N LEU A 26 -16.79 -1.76 -4.38
CA LEU A 26 -18.21 -1.64 -4.76
C LEU A 26 -18.55 -2.45 -6.01
N ARG A 27 -17.71 -2.35 -7.05
CA ARG A 27 -17.92 -3.04 -8.33
C ARG A 27 -17.72 -4.56 -8.24
N SER A 28 -17.09 -5.05 -7.17
CA SER A 28 -16.93 -6.49 -6.95
C SER A 28 -18.22 -7.18 -6.48
N GLY A 29 -19.15 -6.43 -5.87
CA GLY A 29 -20.34 -6.99 -5.22
C GLY A 29 -20.05 -7.84 -3.98
N ASP A 30 -18.80 -7.87 -3.51
CA ASP A 30 -18.38 -8.69 -2.36
C ASP A 30 -18.70 -7.94 -1.04
N GLY A 31 -19.70 -8.44 -0.31
CA GLY A 31 -20.12 -7.86 0.97
C GLY A 31 -19.04 -7.95 2.07
N VAL A 32 -18.21 -8.99 2.06
CA VAL A 32 -17.08 -9.11 2.99
C VAL A 32 -16.01 -8.08 2.65
N ALA A 33 -15.75 -7.85 1.36
CA ALA A 33 -14.82 -6.80 0.94
C ALA A 33 -15.30 -5.41 1.40
N LEU A 34 -16.60 -5.11 1.26
CA LEU A 34 -17.16 -3.84 1.73
C LEU A 34 -17.04 -3.70 3.24
N ALA A 35 -17.38 -4.74 4.01
CA ALA A 35 -17.24 -4.74 5.46
C ALA A 35 -15.78 -4.51 5.89
N MET A 36 -14.82 -5.20 5.26
CA MET A 36 -13.39 -5.03 5.54
C MET A 36 -12.87 -3.65 5.16
N LEU A 37 -13.38 -3.05 4.07
CA LEU A 37 -13.00 -1.70 3.67
C LEU A 37 -13.42 -0.66 4.73
N ILE A 38 -14.63 -0.78 5.25
CA ILE A 38 -15.15 0.08 6.33
C ILE A 38 -14.41 -0.19 7.64
N ALA A 39 -14.27 -1.46 8.03
CA ALA A 39 -13.60 -1.85 9.27
C ALA A 39 -12.13 -1.39 9.31
N SER A 40 -11.41 -1.52 8.21
CA SER A 40 -10.02 -1.08 8.10
C SER A 40 -9.84 0.43 8.24
N TRP A 41 -10.82 1.23 7.81
CA TRP A 41 -10.81 2.68 8.04
C TRP A 41 -10.84 2.98 9.54
N PHE A 42 -11.82 2.41 10.25
CA PHE A 42 -11.96 2.62 11.69
C PHE A 42 -10.78 2.07 12.47
N ALA A 43 -10.27 0.88 12.11
CA ALA A 43 -9.09 0.30 12.72
C ALA A 43 -7.87 1.22 12.59
N LEU A 44 -7.66 1.83 11.42
CA LEU A 44 -6.58 2.80 11.24
C LEU A 44 -6.81 4.12 11.96
N ALA A 45 -8.03 4.66 11.95
CA ALA A 45 -8.36 5.87 12.68
C ALA A 45 -8.10 5.69 14.20
N ILE A 46 -8.50 4.55 14.76
CA ILE A 46 -8.21 4.15 16.14
C ILE A 46 -6.70 4.03 16.34
N GLY A 47 -6.01 3.28 15.48
CA GLY A 47 -4.55 3.12 15.56
C GLY A 47 -3.80 4.45 15.54
N PHE A 48 -4.17 5.37 14.65
CA PHE A 48 -3.60 6.72 14.59
C PHE A 48 -3.90 7.52 15.86
N LYS A 49 -5.11 7.45 16.39
CA LYS A 49 -5.47 8.13 17.63
C LYS A 49 -4.67 7.59 18.83
N LEU A 50 -4.43 6.28 18.88
CA LEU A 50 -3.60 5.66 19.92
C LEU A 50 -2.12 6.06 19.79
N LEU A 51 -1.58 6.14 18.57
CA LEU A 51 -0.20 6.55 18.31
C LEU A 51 0.02 8.07 18.46
N ARG A 52 -1.02 8.86 18.28
CA ARG A 52 -0.99 10.33 18.37
C ARG A 52 -2.18 10.84 19.20
N PRO A 53 -2.18 10.67 20.54
CA PRO A 53 -3.32 11.02 21.40
C PRO A 53 -3.70 12.50 21.33
N SER A 54 -2.75 13.38 21.01
CA SER A 54 -2.96 14.83 20.86
C SER A 54 -3.77 15.23 19.62
N LEU A 55 -3.87 14.37 18.61
CA LEU A 55 -4.73 14.62 17.46
C LEU A 55 -6.19 14.47 17.90
N ALA A 56 -7.00 15.50 17.69
CA ALA A 56 -8.44 15.47 17.98
C ALA A 56 -9.18 14.54 17.00
N VAL A 57 -10.40 14.90 16.59
CA VAL A 57 -11.17 14.17 15.55
C VAL A 57 -10.41 14.06 14.23
N SER A 58 -9.32 14.84 14.04
CA SER A 58 -8.42 14.76 12.88
C SER A 58 -7.85 13.36 12.62
N ALA A 59 -7.73 12.49 13.63
CA ALA A 59 -7.29 11.11 13.44
C ALA A 59 -8.24 10.29 12.54
N LEU A 60 -9.54 10.62 12.51
CA LEU A 60 -10.52 10.00 11.62
C LEU A 60 -10.21 10.25 10.13
N TRP A 61 -9.53 11.35 9.82
CA TRP A 61 -9.20 11.76 8.46
C TRP A 61 -7.82 11.29 8.00
N LEU A 62 -6.96 10.82 8.91
CA LEU A 62 -5.63 10.34 8.56
C LEU A 62 -5.61 9.20 7.53
N PRO A 63 -6.57 8.25 7.51
CA PRO A 63 -6.66 7.26 6.43
C PRO A 63 -6.72 7.89 5.02
N CYS A 64 -7.31 9.08 4.84
CA CYS A 64 -7.29 9.81 3.55
C CYS A 64 -5.87 10.18 3.10
N PHE A 65 -4.99 10.49 4.06
CA PHE A 65 -3.62 10.89 3.79
C PHE A 65 -2.68 9.69 3.62
N TYR A 66 -3.11 8.51 4.06
CA TYR A 66 -2.40 7.24 3.91
C TYR A 66 -3.30 6.19 3.22
N PRO A 67 -3.79 6.46 1.99
CA PRO A 67 -4.77 5.60 1.34
C PRO A 67 -4.17 4.24 0.97
N TYR A 68 -2.86 4.18 0.73
CA TYR A 68 -2.14 2.93 0.52
C TYR A 68 -2.11 2.06 1.78
N LEU A 69 -1.98 2.65 2.98
CA LEU A 69 -2.02 1.94 4.26
C LEU A 69 -3.44 1.44 4.53
N TRP A 70 -4.45 2.28 4.31
CA TRP A 70 -5.85 1.88 4.40
C TRP A 70 -6.19 0.71 3.51
N GLN A 71 -5.87 0.80 2.23
CA GLN A 71 -6.08 -0.32 1.31
C GLN A 71 -5.23 -1.54 1.66
N GLY A 72 -4.07 -1.37 2.30
CA GLY A 72 -3.26 -2.47 2.82
C GLY A 72 -3.92 -3.25 3.95
N VAL A 73 -4.45 -2.54 4.96
CA VAL A 73 -5.17 -3.15 6.08
C VAL A 73 -6.44 -3.82 5.59
N PHE A 74 -7.19 -3.16 4.70
CA PHE A 74 -8.33 -3.76 3.99
C PHE A 74 -7.91 -5.07 3.28
N ALA A 75 -6.88 -5.01 2.45
CA ALA A 75 -6.42 -6.12 1.63
C ALA A 75 -6.01 -7.33 2.48
N GLY A 76 -5.24 -7.10 3.54
CA GLY A 76 -4.85 -8.14 4.48
C GLY A 76 -6.07 -8.77 5.16
N GLY A 77 -6.97 -7.95 5.72
CA GLY A 77 -8.18 -8.43 6.38
C GLY A 77 -9.10 -9.24 5.45
N TRP A 78 -9.36 -8.72 4.25
CA TRP A 78 -10.20 -9.41 3.27
C TRP A 78 -9.59 -10.73 2.78
N LEU A 79 -8.27 -10.79 2.55
CA LEU A 79 -7.60 -12.04 2.17
C LEU A 79 -7.65 -13.08 3.29
N LEU A 80 -7.49 -12.69 4.55
CA LEU A 80 -7.57 -13.59 5.71
C LEU A 80 -8.96 -14.19 5.91
N CYS A 81 -10.01 -13.53 5.42
CA CYS A 81 -11.37 -14.08 5.41
C CYS A 81 -11.59 -15.16 4.35
N ARG A 82 -10.60 -15.46 3.48
CA ARG A 82 -10.74 -16.44 2.40
C ARG A 82 -10.13 -17.79 2.80
N PRO A 83 -10.73 -18.92 2.38
CA PRO A 83 -10.17 -20.25 2.62
C PRO A 83 -8.80 -20.45 1.96
N ASP A 84 -8.64 -19.89 0.76
CA ASP A 84 -7.36 -19.88 0.04
C ASP A 84 -7.06 -18.44 -0.43
N PRO A 85 -6.16 -17.72 0.28
CA PRO A 85 -5.80 -16.35 -0.07
C PRO A 85 -4.90 -16.24 -1.31
N LEU A 86 -4.31 -17.34 -1.78
CA LEU A 86 -3.42 -17.36 -2.96
C LEU A 86 -4.12 -17.89 -4.23
N ALA A 87 -5.13 -18.75 -4.07
CA ALA A 87 -5.97 -19.23 -5.17
C ALA A 87 -7.09 -18.22 -5.49
N LEU A 88 -6.71 -17.12 -6.15
CA LEU A 88 -7.65 -16.07 -6.54
C LEU A 88 -8.02 -16.20 -8.02
N PRO A 89 -9.22 -15.81 -8.48
CA PRO A 89 -9.52 -15.79 -9.91
C PRO A 89 -8.63 -14.77 -10.66
N ALA A 90 -7.98 -15.18 -11.75
CA ALA A 90 -7.03 -14.35 -12.50
C ALA A 90 -7.63 -13.01 -12.99
N ARG A 91 -8.94 -13.04 -13.32
CA ARG A 91 -9.69 -11.90 -13.86
C ARG A 91 -10.33 -11.02 -12.78
N GLN A 92 -10.28 -11.44 -11.52
CA GLN A 92 -10.83 -10.64 -10.43
C GLN A 92 -9.83 -9.54 -10.06
N VAL A 93 -10.06 -8.34 -10.57
CA VAL A 93 -9.20 -7.17 -10.38
C VAL A 93 -8.95 -6.89 -8.89
N LEU A 94 -10.00 -6.94 -8.06
CA LEU A 94 -9.91 -6.75 -6.61
C LEU A 94 -8.95 -7.74 -5.94
N ALA A 95 -8.95 -8.99 -6.41
CA ALA A 95 -8.12 -10.04 -5.83
C ALA A 95 -6.63 -9.81 -6.13
N SER A 96 -6.32 -9.39 -7.35
CA SER A 96 -4.96 -8.98 -7.74
C SER A 96 -4.50 -7.73 -7.00
N ASP A 97 -5.38 -6.75 -6.77
CA ASP A 97 -5.05 -5.58 -5.96
C ASP A 97 -4.71 -5.98 -4.52
N ALA A 98 -5.61 -6.71 -3.88
CA ALA A 98 -5.46 -7.06 -2.49
C ALA A 98 -4.16 -7.86 -2.28
N LEU A 99 -3.87 -8.81 -3.17
CA LEU A 99 -2.64 -9.59 -3.09
C LEU A 99 -1.39 -8.71 -3.26
N ALA A 100 -1.37 -7.80 -4.23
CA ALA A 100 -0.25 -6.89 -4.42
C ALA A 100 -0.06 -5.94 -3.22
N LEU A 101 -1.16 -5.41 -2.68
CA LEU A 101 -1.13 -4.52 -1.53
C LEU A 101 -0.65 -5.24 -0.28
N ALA A 102 -1.21 -6.41 0.03
CA ALA A 102 -0.83 -7.20 1.20
C ALA A 102 0.66 -7.60 1.14
N LEU A 103 1.11 -8.15 0.01
CA LEU A 103 2.52 -8.54 -0.17
C LEU A 103 3.46 -7.33 -0.14
N GLY A 104 3.10 -6.25 -0.83
CA GLY A 104 3.92 -5.05 -0.84
C GLY A 104 4.09 -4.46 0.55
N HIS A 105 3.02 -4.49 1.37
CA HIS A 105 3.07 -4.02 2.76
C HIS A 105 3.93 -4.94 3.62
N LEU A 106 3.79 -6.27 3.49
CA LEU A 106 4.67 -7.22 4.19
C LEU A 106 6.14 -6.98 3.86
N GLY A 107 6.45 -6.75 2.58
CA GLY A 107 7.79 -6.45 2.12
C GLY A 107 8.34 -5.15 2.68
N VAL A 108 7.54 -4.09 2.64
CA VAL A 108 7.91 -2.77 3.18
C VAL A 108 8.07 -2.81 4.70
N LEU A 109 7.23 -3.56 5.42
CA LEU A 109 7.36 -3.75 6.87
C LEU A 109 8.64 -4.52 7.20
N ALA A 110 8.89 -5.66 6.52
CA ALA A 110 10.08 -6.46 6.71
C ALA A 110 11.36 -5.67 6.39
N GLY A 111 11.41 -5.00 5.24
CA GLY A 111 12.53 -4.13 4.88
C GLY A 111 12.67 -2.92 5.82
N GLY A 112 11.55 -2.40 6.31
CA GLY A 112 11.49 -1.30 7.26
C GLY A 112 12.09 -1.64 8.63
N LEU A 113 12.19 -2.91 9.01
CA LEU A 113 12.94 -3.31 10.20
C LEU A 113 14.44 -2.98 10.06
N PHE A 114 14.98 -3.08 8.84
CA PHE A 114 16.40 -2.96 8.54
C PHE A 114 16.79 -1.67 7.81
N SER A 115 15.83 -0.84 7.37
CA SER A 115 16.12 0.37 6.62
C SER A 115 15.38 1.59 7.15
N GLN A 116 16.16 2.60 7.59
CA GLN A 116 15.59 3.90 7.92
C GLN A 116 14.99 4.59 6.70
N ASP A 117 15.52 4.35 5.49
CA ASP A 117 15.00 4.96 4.24
C ASP A 117 13.58 4.49 3.98
N ILE A 118 13.36 3.17 4.07
CA ILE A 118 12.03 2.57 3.91
C ILE A 118 11.05 3.13 4.94
N ARG A 119 11.43 3.18 6.23
CA ARG A 119 10.57 3.76 7.28
C ARG A 119 10.24 5.23 7.00
N HIS A 120 11.22 6.00 6.55
CA HIS A 120 11.03 7.41 6.26
C HIS A 120 10.09 7.61 5.06
N ALA A 121 10.29 6.86 3.98
CA ALA A 121 9.40 6.89 2.82
C ALA A 121 7.97 6.51 3.20
N TYR A 122 7.81 5.42 3.94
CA TYR A 122 6.52 4.92 4.39
C TYR A 122 5.74 5.99 5.15
N TRP A 123 6.32 6.55 6.21
CA TRP A 123 5.61 7.48 7.07
C TRP A 123 5.56 8.91 6.56
N TYR A 124 6.56 9.39 5.81
CA TYR A 124 6.68 10.81 5.49
C TYR A 124 6.53 11.13 4.00
N ARG A 125 6.42 10.13 3.12
CA ARG A 125 6.24 10.32 1.67
C ARG A 125 4.98 9.60 1.16
N PRO A 126 3.78 9.92 1.68
CA PRO A 126 2.56 9.19 1.37
C PRO A 126 2.18 9.18 -0.11
N ALA A 127 2.41 10.28 -0.84
CA ALA A 127 2.14 10.33 -2.28
C ALA A 127 3.05 9.38 -3.06
N ALA A 128 4.36 9.40 -2.79
CA ALA A 128 5.31 8.50 -3.43
C ALA A 128 5.00 7.03 -3.11
N MET A 129 4.69 6.72 -1.85
CA MET A 129 4.30 5.36 -1.46
C MET A 129 3.00 4.92 -2.12
N THR A 130 2.02 5.81 -2.25
CA THR A 130 0.80 5.53 -3.00
C THR A 130 1.10 5.15 -4.45
N LEU A 131 2.02 5.86 -5.10
CA LEU A 131 2.48 5.51 -6.45
C LEU A 131 3.15 4.12 -6.47
N VAL A 132 4.03 3.83 -5.52
CA VAL A 132 4.70 2.51 -5.41
C VAL A 132 3.67 1.39 -5.32
N PHE A 133 2.69 1.51 -4.43
CA PHE A 133 1.64 0.50 -4.25
C PHE A 133 0.68 0.42 -5.43
N TRP A 134 0.43 1.54 -6.11
CA TRP A 134 -0.36 1.53 -7.35
C TRP A 134 0.37 0.77 -8.46
N LEU A 135 1.66 1.07 -8.68
CA LEU A 135 2.47 0.36 -9.67
C LEU A 135 2.54 -1.14 -9.36
N ALA A 136 2.76 -1.51 -8.10
CA ALA A 136 2.74 -2.91 -7.64
C ALA A 136 1.43 -3.61 -8.04
N SER A 137 0.29 -2.97 -7.75
CA SER A 137 -1.05 -3.46 -8.10
C SER A 137 -1.24 -3.63 -9.61
N LEU A 138 -0.83 -2.64 -10.41
CA LEU A 138 -0.94 -2.68 -11.87
C LEU A 138 -0.07 -3.78 -12.47
N LEU A 139 1.17 -3.94 -11.98
CA LEU A 139 2.09 -4.97 -12.45
C LEU A 139 1.51 -6.37 -12.21
N LEU A 140 0.95 -6.64 -11.03
CA LEU A 140 0.34 -7.93 -10.75
C LEU A 140 -0.91 -8.15 -11.60
N GLN A 141 -1.72 -7.11 -11.81
CA GLN A 141 -2.89 -7.19 -12.69
C GLN A 141 -2.51 -7.53 -14.12
N LEU A 142 -1.55 -6.81 -14.70
CA LEU A 142 -1.07 -7.06 -16.05
C LEU A 142 -0.50 -8.47 -16.19
N TYR A 143 0.29 -8.91 -15.21
CA TYR A 143 0.83 -10.27 -15.17
C TYR A 143 -0.28 -11.35 -15.15
N ARG A 144 -1.31 -11.18 -14.31
CA ARG A 144 -2.39 -12.17 -14.16
C ARG A 144 -3.37 -12.17 -15.34
N VAL A 145 -3.64 -11.01 -15.92
CA VAL A 145 -4.42 -10.90 -17.16
C VAL A 145 -3.73 -11.64 -18.31
N ARG A 146 -2.41 -11.50 -18.45
CA ARG A 146 -1.65 -12.15 -19.53
C ARG A 146 -1.45 -13.65 -19.31
N SER A 147 -1.20 -14.07 -18.07
CA SER A 147 -0.90 -15.48 -17.78
C SER A 147 -2.15 -16.37 -17.74
N HIS A 148 -3.35 -15.80 -17.60
CA HIS A 148 -4.61 -16.53 -17.41
C HIS A 148 -4.60 -17.52 -16.22
N ARG A 149 -3.61 -17.43 -15.32
CA ARG A 149 -3.46 -18.35 -14.18
C ARG A 149 -4.17 -17.82 -12.96
N ASN A 150 -4.93 -18.69 -12.30
CA ASN A 150 -5.54 -18.38 -11.00
C ASN A 150 -4.46 -18.19 -9.92
N HIS A 151 -3.37 -18.96 -9.97
CA HIS A 151 -2.21 -18.75 -9.10
C HIS A 151 -1.20 -17.81 -9.74
N ALA A 152 -0.78 -16.78 -9.00
CA ALA A 152 0.41 -16.02 -9.37
C ALA A 152 1.65 -16.92 -9.20
N SER A 153 2.63 -16.81 -10.10
CA SER A 153 3.88 -17.57 -9.92
C SER A 153 4.60 -17.14 -8.65
N VAL A 154 5.40 -18.04 -8.07
CA VAL A 154 6.28 -17.74 -6.94
C VAL A 154 7.15 -16.51 -7.23
N LEU A 155 7.67 -16.39 -8.45
CA LEU A 155 8.43 -15.22 -8.88
C LEU A 155 7.59 -13.94 -8.82
N ALA A 156 6.35 -13.96 -9.32
CA ALA A 156 5.47 -12.79 -9.27
C ALA A 156 5.16 -12.39 -7.81
N LEU A 157 4.91 -13.36 -6.93
CA LEU A 157 4.70 -13.12 -5.50
C LEU A 157 5.96 -12.53 -4.85
N ALA A 158 7.14 -13.10 -5.13
CA ALA A 158 8.42 -12.60 -4.62
C ALA A 158 8.71 -11.18 -5.12
N CYS A 159 8.40 -10.86 -6.37
CA CYS A 159 8.51 -9.50 -6.90
C CYS A 159 7.58 -8.54 -6.16
N GLN A 160 6.34 -8.93 -5.86
CA GLN A 160 5.39 -8.09 -5.11
C GLN A 160 5.80 -7.90 -3.66
N LEU A 161 6.54 -8.85 -3.09
CA LEU A 161 7.15 -8.70 -1.76
C LEU A 161 8.38 -7.76 -1.80
N ILE A 162 9.28 -7.92 -2.76
CA ILE A 162 10.59 -7.24 -2.76
C ILE A 162 10.53 -5.85 -3.39
N LEU A 163 9.87 -5.72 -4.55
CA LEU A 163 9.90 -4.49 -5.35
C LEU A 163 9.37 -3.26 -4.61
N PRO A 164 8.22 -3.31 -3.90
CA PRO A 164 7.75 -2.16 -3.13
C PRO A 164 8.73 -1.72 -2.05
N ALA A 165 9.42 -2.65 -1.41
CA ALA A 165 10.43 -2.35 -0.39
C ALA A 165 11.66 -1.66 -0.99
N LEU A 166 12.16 -2.14 -2.14
CA LEU A 166 13.27 -1.51 -2.86
C LEU A 166 12.91 -0.10 -3.35
N LEU A 167 11.70 0.07 -3.90
CA LEU A 167 11.22 1.39 -4.32
C LEU A 167 11.06 2.33 -3.12
N ALA A 168 10.54 1.85 -1.98
CA ALA A 168 10.47 2.63 -0.76
C ALA A 168 11.85 3.04 -0.25
N ALA A 169 12.86 2.17 -0.33
CA ALA A 169 14.24 2.50 0.01
C ALA A 169 14.78 3.62 -0.88
N GLY A 170 14.57 3.51 -2.20
CA GLY A 170 14.96 4.56 -3.15
C GLY A 170 14.27 5.90 -2.89
N VAL A 171 12.95 5.88 -2.63
CA VAL A 171 12.18 7.07 -2.25
C VAL A 171 12.73 7.71 -0.97
N GLY A 172 13.04 6.89 0.04
CA GLY A 172 13.59 7.36 1.32
C GLY A 172 14.97 7.98 1.17
N TRP A 173 15.84 7.34 0.40
CA TRP A 173 17.20 7.80 0.12
C TRP A 173 17.20 9.13 -0.63
N LEU A 174 16.37 9.24 -1.68
CA LEU A 174 16.18 10.50 -2.42
C LEU A 174 15.63 11.60 -1.51
N ALA A 175 14.63 11.27 -0.69
CA ALA A 175 14.01 12.21 0.26
C ALA A 175 14.98 12.77 1.30
N ARG A 176 16.09 12.07 1.57
CA ARG A 176 17.16 12.48 2.49
C ARG A 176 18.38 13.11 1.79
N GLY A 177 18.25 13.44 0.51
CA GLY A 177 19.31 14.13 -0.24
C GLY A 177 20.39 13.21 -0.78
N GLY A 178 20.10 11.92 -0.98
CA GLY A 178 20.99 11.01 -1.72
C GLY A 178 22.31 10.66 -1.01
N ARG A 179 22.41 10.94 0.29
CA ARG A 179 23.60 10.57 1.06
C ARG A 179 23.48 9.10 1.48
N PRO A 180 24.50 8.25 1.20
CA PRO A 180 24.46 6.85 1.59
C PRO A 180 24.38 6.73 3.12
N THR A 181 23.37 5.99 3.58
CA THR A 181 23.16 5.58 4.98
C THR A 181 24.03 4.36 5.34
N PHE A 182 25.29 4.37 4.92
CA PHE A 182 26.30 3.52 5.55
C PHE A 182 27.03 4.38 6.59
N GLY A 183 26.31 4.74 7.65
CA GLY A 183 26.85 5.27 8.91
C GLY A 183 26.50 4.29 10.02
N PRO A 184 27.33 4.16 11.07
CA PRO A 184 27.26 3.04 12.00
C PRO A 184 25.89 2.99 12.67
N TRP A 185 25.36 1.79 12.78
CA TRP A 185 24.17 1.48 13.54
C TRP A 185 24.35 1.87 15.01
N PHE A 186 23.97 3.10 15.38
CA PHE A 186 23.68 3.53 16.75
C PHE A 186 22.62 4.63 16.73
#